data_AF-A0A370TR38-F1
#
_entry.id   AF-A0A370TR38-F1
#
_cell.length_a   1.000
_cell.length_b   1.000
_cell.length_c   1.000
_cell.angle_alpha   90.00
_cell.angle_beta   90.00
_cell.angle_gamma   90.00
#
_symmetry.space_group_name_H-M   'P 1'
#
loop_
_entity.id
_entity.type
_entity.pdbx_description
1 polymer ?
#
loop_
_entity_poly.entity_id
_entity_poly.type
_entity_poly.pdbx_seq_one_letter_code
_entity_poly.pdbx_strand_id
1 'polypeptide(L)'
;MLAHAVLSIAASKAFEIGSRFVGCEVAGSICNDPFIVAPEVPPMETGAAKNGVPRPKLTTKTNNSSGIQGGITNGQPIYLRVGFNPPATIGQAQQTATYDGDSSGV
;
A
#
# COMPACT_ATOMS: atom_id res chain seq x y z
N MET A 1 -9.70 -2.81 -4.25
CA MET A 1 -9.50 -4.25 -3.93
C MET A 1 -8.37 -4.46 -2.93
N LEU A 2 -7.13 -4.03 -3.23
CA LEU A 2 -5.98 -4.22 -2.31
C LEU A 2 -6.23 -3.67 -0.90
N ALA A 3 -6.71 -2.43 -0.78
CA ALA A 3 -7.00 -1.83 0.53
C ALA A 3 -7.98 -2.67 1.35
N HIS A 4 -9.03 -3.22 0.73
CA HIS A 4 -10.01 -4.06 1.42
C HIS A 4 -9.37 -5.37 1.91
N ALA A 5 -8.64 -6.08 1.05
CA ALA A 5 -7.98 -7.33 1.41
C ALA A 5 -6.94 -7.14 2.52
N VAL A 6 -6.25 -6.00 2.54
CA VAL A 6 -5.29 -5.69 3.60
C VAL A 6 -5.98 -5.25 4.89
N LEU A 7 -6.98 -4.36 4.80
CA LEU A 7 -7.70 -3.85 5.96
C LEU A 7 -8.64 -4.88 6.61
N SER A 8 -8.88 -6.02 5.94
CA SER A 8 -9.55 -7.18 6.56
C SER A 8 -8.62 -8.00 7.47
N ILE A 9 -7.31 -7.75 7.48
CA ILE A 9 -6.38 -8.42 8.38
C ILE A 9 -6.58 -7.86 9.81
N ALA A 10 -6.66 -8.75 10.80
CA ALA A 10 -6.80 -8.36 12.19
C ALA A 10 -5.71 -7.36 12.62
N ALA A 11 -6.10 -6.39 13.44
CA ALA A 11 -5.25 -5.28 13.91
C ALA A 11 -4.73 -4.30 12.84
N SER A 12 -4.98 -4.50 11.55
CA SER A 12 -4.66 -3.48 10.53
C SER A 12 -5.55 -2.24 10.71
N LYS A 13 -4.95 -1.04 10.56
CA LYS A 13 -5.59 0.26 10.83
C LYS A 13 -5.30 1.32 9.79
N ALA A 14 -4.22 1.17 9.02
CA ALA A 14 -3.86 2.10 7.97
C ALA A 14 -3.39 1.34 6.73
N PHE A 15 -3.72 1.87 5.56
CA PHE A 15 -3.28 1.36 4.27
C PHE A 15 -2.77 2.52 3.42
N GLU A 16 -1.53 2.42 2.99
CA GLU A 16 -0.88 3.41 2.14
C GLU A 16 -0.39 2.74 0.86
N ILE A 17 -0.47 3.49 -0.23
CA ILE A 17 0.14 3.16 -1.50
C ILE A 17 0.92 4.39 -1.98
N GLY A 18 1.99 4.18 -2.74
CA GLY A 18 2.66 5.29 -3.39
C GLY A 18 3.58 6.05 -2.44
N SER A 19 3.59 7.36 -2.64
CA SER A 19 4.17 8.40 -1.79
C SER A 19 3.53 8.49 -0.40
N ARG A 20 2.64 7.54 -0.04
CA ARG A 20 2.02 7.42 1.28
C ARG A 20 1.19 8.65 1.61
N PHE A 21 0.86 8.85 2.88
CA PHE A 21 0.15 10.07 3.31
C PHE A 21 0.96 11.35 3.04
N VAL A 22 2.29 11.28 3.02
CA VAL A 22 3.15 12.43 2.64
C VAL A 22 2.81 12.92 1.22
N GLY A 23 2.43 12.02 0.32
CA GLY A 23 1.96 12.35 -1.02
C GLY A 23 0.75 13.30 -1.07
N CYS A 24 -0.06 13.31 -0.01
CA CYS A 24 -1.22 14.19 0.11
C CYS A 24 -0.85 15.63 0.50
N GLU A 25 0.38 15.86 0.95
CA GLU A 25 0.89 17.15 1.41
C GLU A 25 1.73 17.87 0.34
N VAL A 26 1.91 17.23 -0.82
CA VAL A 26 2.76 17.73 -1.91
C VAL A 26 1.91 18.13 -3.12
N ALA A 27 2.35 19.16 -3.84
CA ALA A 27 1.72 19.57 -5.08
C ALA A 27 1.75 18.45 -6.12
N GLY A 28 0.69 18.32 -6.92
CA GLY A 28 0.61 17.32 -7.98
C GLY A 28 1.75 17.41 -9.00
N SER A 29 2.28 18.61 -9.27
CA SER A 29 3.45 18.80 -10.13
C SER A 29 4.71 18.08 -9.63
N ILE A 30 4.81 17.84 -8.32
CA ILE A 30 5.91 17.14 -7.67
C ILE A 30 5.58 15.65 -7.50
N CYS A 31 4.32 15.31 -7.23
CA CYS A 31 3.89 13.95 -6.94
C CYS A 31 3.72 13.09 -8.21
N ASN A 32 3.42 13.71 -9.36
CA ASN A 32 3.22 12.99 -10.61
C ASN A 32 4.44 12.18 -11.04
N ASP A 33 4.18 11.07 -11.73
CA ASP A 33 5.19 10.19 -12.31
C ASP A 33 5.22 10.36 -13.84
N PRO A 34 6.17 11.14 -14.41
CA PRO A 34 6.24 11.34 -15.85
C PRO A 34 6.58 10.05 -16.59
N PHE A 35 5.91 9.80 -17.72
CA PHE A 35 6.27 8.70 -18.60
C PHE A 35 7.53 9.01 -19.41
N ILE A 36 8.40 8.01 -19.53
CA ILE A 36 9.63 8.00 -20.32
C ILE A 36 9.66 6.71 -21.16
N VAL A 37 10.53 6.68 -22.16
CA VAL A 37 10.79 5.45 -22.93
C VAL A 37 11.33 4.38 -22.00
N ALA A 38 10.76 3.18 -22.09
CA ALA A 38 11.21 2.05 -21.29
C ALA A 38 12.64 1.65 -21.72
N PRO A 39 13.60 1.59 -20.79
CA PRO A 39 14.92 1.10 -21.12
C PRO A 39 14.86 -0.39 -21.47
N GLU A 40 15.75 -0.82 -22.35
CA GLU A 40 15.97 -2.23 -22.59
C GLU A 40 16.56 -2.86 -21.32
N VAL A 41 15.86 -3.87 -20.82
CA VAL A 41 16.31 -4.68 -19.68
C VAL A 41 16.08 -6.15 -20.02
N PRO A 42 16.87 -7.06 -19.42
CA PRO A 42 16.68 -8.48 -19.62
C PRO A 42 15.22 -8.90 -19.38
N PRO A 43 14.73 -9.91 -20.12
CA PRO A 43 13.38 -10.43 -19.91
C PRO A 43 13.18 -10.79 -18.43
N MET A 44 12.20 -10.17 -17.80
CA MET A 44 11.78 -10.52 -16.45
C MET A 44 10.62 -11.50 -16.56
N GLU A 45 10.70 -12.62 -15.84
CA GLU A 45 9.63 -13.62 -15.80
C GLU A 45 8.44 -13.04 -15.01
N THR A 46 7.53 -12.38 -15.72
CA THR A 46 6.30 -11.83 -15.14
C THR A 46 5.09 -12.65 -15.58
N GLY A 47 3.98 -12.59 -14.85
CA GLY A 47 2.73 -13.19 -15.30
C GLY A 47 2.28 -12.67 -16.68
N ALA A 48 2.56 -11.39 -16.96
CA ALA A 48 2.31 -10.79 -18.28
C ALA A 48 3.16 -11.47 -19.38
N ALA A 49 4.45 -11.69 -19.14
CA ALA A 49 5.33 -12.38 -20.09
C ALA A 49 4.91 -13.84 -20.33
N LYS A 50 4.47 -14.55 -19.27
CA LYS A 50 3.95 -15.94 -19.38
C LYS A 50 2.66 -16.01 -20.22
N ASN A 51 1.86 -14.95 -20.20
CA ASN A 51 0.63 -14.84 -20.97
C ASN A 51 0.82 -14.25 -22.38
N GLY A 52 2.07 -14.12 -22.85
CA GLY A 52 2.39 -13.59 -24.17
C GLY A 52 2.14 -12.08 -24.34
N VAL A 53 1.95 -11.34 -23.24
CA VAL A 53 1.74 -9.90 -23.28
C VAL A 53 3.09 -9.21 -23.50
N PRO A 54 3.26 -8.41 -24.57
CA PRO A 54 4.52 -7.75 -24.86
C PRO A 54 4.83 -6.66 -23.83
N ARG A 55 6.12 -6.38 -23.63
CA ARG A 55 6.56 -5.32 -22.71
C ARG A 55 6.10 -3.94 -23.21
N PRO A 56 5.61 -3.06 -22.32
CA PRO A 56 5.28 -1.68 -22.68
C PRO A 56 6.51 -0.91 -23.17
N LYS A 57 6.31 -0.04 -24.17
CA LYS A 57 7.34 0.88 -24.69
C LYS A 57 7.61 2.07 -23.76
N LEU A 58 6.71 2.31 -22.80
CA LEU A 58 6.78 3.41 -21.84
C LEU A 58 6.89 2.87 -20.42
N THR A 59 7.56 3.63 -19.56
CA THR A 59 7.65 3.41 -18.12
C THR A 59 7.57 4.76 -17.42
N THR A 60 7.33 4.80 -16.12
CA THR A 60 7.46 6.04 -15.37
C THR A 60 8.90 6.30 -14.93
N LYS A 61 9.29 7.57 -14.85
CA LYS A 61 10.62 8.00 -14.36
C LYS A 61 10.79 7.77 -12.86
N THR A 62 9.72 7.97 -12.11
CA THR A 62 9.62 7.78 -10.67
C THR A 62 8.47 6.81 -10.38
N ASN A 63 8.36 6.36 -9.12
CA ASN A 63 7.30 5.44 -8.71
C ASN A 63 6.54 5.97 -7.49
N ASN A 64 6.18 7.25 -7.51
CA ASN A 64 5.39 7.91 -6.47
C ASN A 64 3.96 7.32 -6.41
N SER A 65 3.46 6.80 -7.51
CA SER A 65 2.18 6.08 -7.61
C SER A 65 2.28 4.61 -7.17
N SER A 66 3.50 4.10 -6.92
CA SER A 66 3.78 2.70 -6.55
C SER A 66 3.04 1.69 -7.41
N GLY A 67 3.26 1.77 -8.72
CA GLY A 67 2.72 0.79 -9.64
C GLY A 67 1.25 0.96 -10.00
N ILE A 68 0.52 1.90 -9.39
CA ILE A 68 -0.94 2.03 -9.55
C ILE A 68 -1.32 3.47 -9.88
N GLN A 69 -1.89 3.69 -11.07
CA GLN A 69 -2.40 4.99 -11.51
C GLN A 69 -3.85 4.83 -11.99
N GLY A 70 -4.73 5.71 -11.52
CA GLY A 70 -6.16 5.61 -11.85
C GLY A 70 -6.81 4.28 -11.43
N GLY A 71 -6.24 3.59 -10.44
CA GLY A 71 -6.70 2.27 -9.99
C GLY A 71 -6.25 1.09 -10.85
N ILE A 72 -5.37 1.32 -11.85
CA ILE A 72 -4.86 0.30 -12.78
C ILE A 72 -3.34 0.18 -12.61
N THR A 73 -2.80 -1.02 -12.82
CA THR A 73 -1.35 -1.24 -12.78
C THR A 73 -0.65 -0.57 -13.97
N ASN A 74 0.44 0.16 -13.71
CA ASN A 74 1.21 0.88 -14.74
C ASN A 74 2.53 0.17 -15.14
N GLY A 75 2.77 -1.04 -14.63
CA GLY A 75 3.96 -1.84 -14.91
C GLY A 75 5.15 -1.59 -13.98
N GLN A 76 5.09 -0.59 -13.10
CA GLN A 76 6.07 -0.44 -12.01
C GLN A 76 5.78 -1.40 -10.85
N PRO A 77 6.80 -1.71 -10.01
CA PRO A 77 6.60 -2.45 -8.77
C PRO A 77 5.56 -1.79 -7.87
N ILE A 78 4.70 -2.60 -7.27
CA ILE A 78 3.69 -2.15 -6.32
C ILE A 78 4.28 -2.19 -4.91
N TYR A 79 4.33 -1.03 -4.26
CA TYR A 79 4.72 -0.90 -2.86
C TYR A 79 3.50 -0.47 -2.03
N LEU A 80 3.27 -1.21 -0.95
CA LEU A 80 2.20 -0.97 0.00
C LEU A 80 2.78 -0.85 1.39
N ARG A 81 2.19 0.01 2.22
CA ARG A 81 2.51 0.07 3.65
C ARG A 81 1.24 -0.08 4.46
N VAL A 82 1.35 -0.83 5.55
CA VAL A 82 0.21 -1.18 6.39
C VAL A 82 0.56 -0.83 7.82
N GLY A 83 -0.32 -0.11 8.48
CA GLY A 83 -0.23 0.16 9.92
C GLY A 83 -0.99 -0.90 10.69
N PHE A 84 -0.34 -1.52 11.68
CA PHE A 84 -0.96 -2.44 12.62
C PHE A 84 -1.01 -1.80 14.01
N ASN A 85 -2.15 -1.88 14.67
CA ASN A 85 -2.24 -1.64 16.10
C ASN A 85 -1.37 -2.68 16.82
N PRO A 86 -0.61 -2.30 17.86
CA PRO A 86 -0.09 -3.26 18.82
C PRO A 86 -1.16 -4.29 19.25
N PRO A 87 -0.74 -5.55 19.51
CA PRO A 87 -1.66 -6.56 19.99
C PRO A 87 -2.28 -6.10 21.33
N ALA A 88 -3.59 -6.29 21.48
CA ALA A 88 -4.33 -5.87 22.67
C ALA A 88 -3.94 -6.67 23.92
N THR A 89 -3.43 -7.89 23.75
CA THR A 89 -2.98 -8.74 24.85
C THR A 89 -1.57 -8.34 25.26
N ILE A 90 -1.48 -7.52 26.31
CA ILE A 90 -0.25 -7.21 27.01
C ILE A 90 -0.28 -7.87 28.39
N GLY A 91 0.88 -8.26 28.94
CA GLY A 91 0.99 -8.86 30.27
C GLY A 91 0.76 -7.88 31.43
N GLN A 92 0.06 -6.79 31.18
CA GLN A 92 -0.23 -5.71 32.13
C GLN A 92 -1.73 -5.54 32.23
N ALA A 93 -2.26 -5.50 33.46
CA ALA A 93 -3.64 -5.14 33.71
C ALA A 93 -3.93 -3.74 33.15
N GLN A 94 -5.13 -3.53 32.61
CA GLN A 94 -5.54 -2.28 31.98
C GLN A 94 -6.89 -1.91 32.55
N GLN A 95 -6.99 -0.71 33.13
CA GLN A 95 -8.24 -0.23 33.71
C GLN A 95 -9.38 -0.33 32.68
N THR A 96 -10.44 -1.05 33.06
CA THR A 96 -11.58 -1.35 32.20
C THR A 96 -12.85 -1.48 33.04
N ALA A 97 -14.01 -1.68 32.42
CA ALA A 97 -15.24 -1.94 33.14
C ALA A 97 -15.57 -3.43 33.12
N THR A 98 -16.27 -3.89 34.16
CA THR A 98 -16.94 -5.19 34.11
C THR A 98 -18.15 -5.13 33.19
N TYR A 99 -18.69 -6.29 32.79
CA TYR A 99 -19.90 -6.35 31.97
C TYR A 99 -21.13 -5.73 32.66
N ASP A 100 -21.14 -5.63 33.98
CA ASP A 100 -22.21 -5.02 34.78
C ASP A 100 -22.08 -3.48 34.89
N GLY A 101 -21.07 -2.90 34.24
CA GLY A 101 -20.84 -1.45 34.21
C GLY A 101 -20.10 -0.90 35.42
N ASP A 102 -19.62 -1.75 36.33
CA ASP A 102 -18.76 -1.32 37.43
C ASP A 102 -17.35 -1.00 36.91
N SER A 103 -16.86 0.19 37.25
CA SER A 103 -15.53 0.72 36.92
C SER A 103 -14.41 0.22 37.85
N SER A 104 -14.73 -0.70 38.77
CA SER A 104 -13.75 -1.39 39.63
C SER A 104 -12.87 -2.39 38.88
N GLY A 105 -13.14 -2.64 37.59
CA GLY A 105 -12.34 -3.51 36.72
C GLY A 105 -10.93 -2.96 36.46
N VAL A 106 -9.94 -3.73 36.88
CA VAL A 106 -8.58 -3.67 36.30
C VAL A 106 -8.42 -4.71 35.19
#